data_AF-A0A034V2Q4-F1
#
_entry.id   AF-A0A034V2Q4-F1
#
_cell.length_a   1.000
_cell.length_b   1.000
_cell.length_c   1.000
_cell.angle_alpha   90.00
_cell.angle_beta   90.00
_cell.angle_gamma   90.00
#
_symmetry.space_group_name_H-M   'P 1'
#
loop_
_entity.id
_entity.type
_entity.pdbx_description
1 polymer ?
#
loop_
_entity_poly.entity_id
_entity_poly.type
_entity_poly.pdbx_seq_one_letter_code
_entity_poly.pdbx_strand_id
1 'polypeptide(L)'
;KYSRLHEIEMKCDDEENISVCDHEHYARVSRRFQSNALKQAKKIKELKRRIFLLTRKYEALKKNILLSGDANEHAITFAKMIVKKKNSYTEKEKAMALNMNYMSTKAYNFMRDDLGFALPHKKTLLRWRPIRYVCPGIDENFL
;
A
#
# COMPACT_ATOMS: atom_id res chain seq x y z
N LYS A 1 -21.57 -0.64 -32.03
CA LYS A 1 -20.16 -0.55 -32.44
C LYS A 1 -19.61 -1.96 -32.50
N TYR A 2 -19.41 -2.50 -33.70
CA TYR A 2 -18.89 -3.85 -33.88
C TYR A 2 -17.39 -3.91 -33.59
N SER A 3 -16.92 -5.06 -33.12
CA SER A 3 -15.49 -5.31 -32.92
C SER A 3 -14.79 -5.36 -34.28
N ARG A 4 -13.55 -4.85 -34.35
CA ARG A 4 -12.74 -4.81 -35.59
C ARG A 4 -12.54 -6.18 -36.25
N LEU A 5 -12.74 -7.27 -35.50
CA LEU A 5 -12.71 -8.65 -36.00
C LEU A 5 -13.99 -9.00 -36.78
N HIS A 6 -15.14 -8.50 -36.34
CA HIS A 6 -16.43 -8.73 -36.98
C HIS A 6 -16.55 -7.97 -38.32
N GLU A 7 -15.89 -6.82 -38.42
CA GLU A 7 -15.75 -6.09 -39.70
C GLU A 7 -14.86 -6.82 -40.73
N ILE A 8 -13.99 -7.74 -40.28
CA ILE A 8 -13.13 -8.54 -41.17
C ILE A 8 -13.89 -9.78 -41.66
N GLU A 9 -14.65 -10.44 -40.79
CA GLU A 9 -15.50 -11.58 -41.16
C GLU A 9 -16.57 -11.18 -42.19
N MET A 10 -17.25 -10.04 -41.99
CA MET A 10 -18.28 -9.55 -42.92
C MET A 10 -17.77 -9.22 -44.34
N LYS A 11 -16.46 -9.06 -44.55
CA LYS A 11 -15.89 -8.79 -45.88
C LYS A 11 -15.59 -10.06 -46.68
N CYS A 12 -15.78 -11.24 -46.09
CA CYS A 12 -15.46 -12.52 -46.72
C CYS A 12 -16.68 -13.26 -47.31
N ASP A 13 -17.90 -12.76 -47.07
CA ASP A 13 -19.14 -13.46 -47.46
C ASP A 13 -19.75 -12.98 -48.80
N ASP A 14 -19.20 -11.95 -49.44
CA ASP A 14 -19.64 -11.50 -50.78
C ASP A 14 -18.83 -12.22 -51.87
N GLU A 15 -19.36 -13.34 -52.38
CA GLU A 15 -18.71 -14.26 -53.33
C GLU A 15 -18.32 -13.64 -54.70
N GLU A 16 -18.66 -12.39 -55.02
CA GLU A 16 -18.33 -11.75 -56.31
C GLU A 16 -17.44 -10.51 -56.25
N ASN A 17 -16.89 -10.17 -55.09
CA ASN A 17 -15.80 -9.18 -55.01
C ASN A 17 -14.74 -9.69 -54.05
N ILE A 18 -13.89 -10.60 -54.54
CA ILE A 18 -12.58 -10.85 -53.95
C ILE A 18 -11.78 -9.55 -54.13
N SER A 19 -12.05 -8.56 -53.27
CA SER A 19 -11.13 -7.47 -53.01
C SER A 19 -9.87 -8.17 -52.53
N VAL A 20 -8.91 -8.29 -53.43
CA VAL A 20 -7.59 -8.86 -53.19
C VAL A 20 -6.98 -8.01 -52.09
N CYS A 21 -7.28 -8.36 -50.85
CA CYS A 21 -6.57 -7.83 -49.71
C CYS A 21 -5.19 -8.46 -49.87
N ASP A 22 -4.25 -7.67 -50.39
CA ASP A 22 -2.94 -8.11 -50.83
C ASP A 22 -2.34 -9.09 -49.83
N HIS A 23 -1.72 -10.17 -50.33
CA HIS A 23 -1.00 -11.14 -49.51
C HIS A 23 -0.06 -10.45 -48.49
N GLU A 24 0.48 -9.30 -48.86
CA GLU A 24 1.28 -8.42 -48.02
C GLU A 24 0.53 -7.84 -46.81
N HIS A 25 -0.76 -7.49 -46.94
CA HIS A 25 -1.61 -7.03 -45.85
C HIS A 25 -1.77 -8.09 -44.78
N TYR A 26 -2.16 -9.32 -45.16
CA TYR A 26 -2.29 -10.44 -44.23
C TYR A 26 -0.95 -10.83 -43.60
N ALA A 27 0.13 -10.85 -44.38
CA ALA A 27 1.48 -11.10 -43.85
C ALA A 27 1.91 -10.02 -42.83
N ARG A 28 1.56 -8.74 -43.05
CA ARG A 28 1.84 -7.65 -42.11
C ARG A 28 1.01 -7.76 -40.84
N VAL A 29 -0.28 -8.09 -40.96
CA VAL A 29 -1.18 -8.28 -39.81
C VAL A 29 -0.72 -9.47 -38.97
N SER A 30 -0.39 -10.60 -39.60
CA SER A 30 0.16 -11.79 -38.92
C SER A 30 1.47 -11.48 -38.17
N ARG A 31 2.41 -10.77 -38.80
CA ARG A 31 3.66 -10.32 -38.15
C ARG A 31 3.40 -9.45 -36.91
N ARG A 32 2.39 -8.57 -36.96
CA ARG A 32 2.00 -7.74 -35.80
C ARG A 32 1.40 -8.57 -34.68
N PHE A 33 0.53 -9.53 -34.99
CA PHE A 33 -0.03 -10.45 -33.99
C PHE A 33 1.06 -11.29 -33.32
N GLN A 34 1.97 -11.87 -34.10
CA GLN A 34 3.12 -12.63 -33.59
C GLN A 34 4.01 -11.76 -32.69
N SER A 35 4.34 -10.55 -33.12
CA SER A 35 5.13 -9.60 -32.33
C SER A 35 4.44 -9.21 -31.02
N ASN A 36 3.11 -9.01 -31.06
CA ASN A 36 2.32 -8.70 -29.88
C ASN A 36 2.23 -9.89 -28.92
N ALA A 37 2.05 -11.11 -29.43
CA ALA A 37 2.06 -12.33 -28.64
C ALA A 37 3.41 -12.52 -27.92
N LEU A 38 4.53 -12.24 -28.60
CA LEU A 38 5.86 -12.28 -27.99
C LEU A 38 6.03 -11.23 -26.88
N LYS A 39 5.54 -9.99 -27.10
CA LYS A 39 5.56 -8.94 -26.07
C LYS A 39 4.72 -9.33 -24.86
N GLN A 40 3.54 -9.90 -25.07
CA GLN A 40 2.67 -10.38 -24.00
C GLN A 40 3.32 -11.53 -23.23
N ALA A 41 3.91 -12.52 -23.92
CA ALA A 41 4.61 -13.63 -23.30
C ALA A 41 5.79 -13.17 -22.42
N LYS A 42 6.57 -12.19 -22.89
CA LYS A 42 7.64 -11.55 -22.08
C LYS A 42 7.08 -10.89 -20.83
N LYS A 43 5.98 -10.13 -20.95
CA LYS A 43 5.34 -9.46 -19.81
C LYS A 43 4.75 -10.44 -18.81
N ILE A 44 4.12 -11.53 -19.27
CA ILE A 44 3.63 -12.62 -18.42
C ILE A 44 4.80 -13.25 -17.65
N LYS A 45 5.92 -13.53 -18.32
CA LYS A 45 7.12 -14.09 -17.67
C LYS A 45 7.68 -13.17 -16.59
N GLU A 46 7.73 -11.86 -16.86
CA GLU A 46 8.18 -10.87 -15.89
C GLU A 46 7.25 -10.78 -14.68
N LEU A 47 5.94 -10.71 -14.91
CA LEU A 47 4.94 -10.67 -13.84
C LEU A 47 4.99 -11.93 -12.98
N LYS A 48 5.11 -13.12 -13.58
CA LYS A 48 5.29 -14.38 -12.85
C LYS A 48 6.53 -14.34 -11.95
N ARG A 49 7.66 -13.80 -12.42
CA ARG A 49 8.87 -13.62 -11.60
C ARG A 49 8.64 -12.65 -10.44
N ARG A 50 7.96 -11.52 -10.69
CA ARG A 50 7.63 -10.55 -9.64
C ARG A 50 6.73 -11.16 -8.57
N ILE A 51 5.70 -11.90 -8.97
CA ILE A 51 4.82 -12.64 -8.05
C ILE A 51 5.65 -13.61 -7.21
N PHE A 52 6.48 -14.44 -7.83
CA PHE A 52 7.33 -15.39 -7.11
C PHE A 52 8.23 -14.71 -6.06
N LEU A 53 8.89 -13.60 -6.43
CA LEU A 53 9.73 -12.84 -5.51
C LEU A 53 8.92 -12.20 -4.37
N LEU A 54 7.74 -11.66 -4.66
CA LEU A 54 6.86 -11.09 -3.65
C LEU A 54 6.34 -12.15 -2.68
N THR A 55 5.91 -13.30 -3.19
CA THR A 55 5.47 -14.44 -2.37
C THR A 55 6.60 -14.90 -1.46
N ARG A 56 7.83 -15.05 -1.98
CA ARG A 56 8.99 -15.44 -1.17
C ARG A 56 9.30 -14.41 -0.06
N LYS A 57 9.24 -13.11 -0.38
CA LYS A 57 9.41 -12.04 0.62
C LYS A 57 8.31 -12.07 1.68
N TYR A 58 7.07 -12.31 1.26
CA TYR A 58 5.93 -12.43 2.16
C TYR A 58 6.07 -13.63 3.10
N GLU A 59 6.43 -14.81 2.60
CA GLU A 59 6.65 -16.00 3.43
C GLU A 59 7.81 -15.80 4.43
N ALA A 60 8.89 -15.16 4.00
CA ALA A 60 10.00 -14.81 4.89
C ALA A 60 9.54 -13.84 5.99
N LEU A 61 8.75 -12.82 5.63
CA LEU A 61 8.19 -11.88 6.59
C LEU A 61 7.22 -12.57 7.55
N LYS A 62 6.34 -13.44 7.05
CA LYS A 62 5.36 -14.19 7.84
C LYS A 62 6.04 -15.03 8.93
N LYS A 63 7.19 -15.64 8.65
CA LYS A 63 7.99 -16.39 9.63
C LYS A 63 8.61 -15.51 10.72
N ASN A 64 8.84 -14.23 10.42
CA ASN A 64 9.54 -13.29 11.31
C ASN A 64 8.58 -12.32 12.03
N ILE A 65 7.28 -12.32 11.70
CA ILE A 65 6.29 -11.49 12.40
C ILE A 65 5.96 -12.15 13.74
N LEU A 66 6.31 -11.46 14.83
CA LEU A 66 5.95 -11.83 16.21
C LEU A 66 4.51 -11.43 16.61
N LEU A 67 3.81 -10.69 15.76
CA LEU A 67 2.44 -10.26 15.99
C LEU A 67 1.49 -11.37 15.51
N SER A 68 1.12 -12.27 16.43
CA SER A 68 0.07 -13.26 16.19
C SER A 68 -1.30 -12.57 16.01
N GLY A 69 -2.26 -13.26 15.39
CA GLY A 69 -3.61 -12.72 15.10
C GLY A 69 -4.38 -12.23 16.33
N ASP A 70 -3.97 -12.68 17.52
CA ASP A 70 -4.57 -12.34 18.81
C ASP A 70 -3.85 -11.17 19.52
N ALA A 71 -2.93 -10.49 18.84
CA ALA A 71 -2.18 -9.39 19.44
C ALA A 71 -3.12 -8.24 19.84
N ASN A 72 -2.91 -7.73 21.07
CA ASN A 72 -3.64 -6.59 21.59
C ASN A 72 -3.62 -5.41 20.59
N GLU A 73 -4.76 -4.75 20.38
CA GLU A 73 -4.91 -3.62 19.47
C GLU A 73 -3.86 -2.53 19.74
N HIS A 74 -3.51 -2.34 21.01
CA HIS A 74 -2.46 -1.42 21.42
C HIS A 74 -1.07 -1.84 20.90
N ALA A 75 -0.72 -3.12 20.97
CA ALA A 75 0.56 -3.63 20.45
C ALA A 75 0.65 -3.46 18.93
N ILE A 76 -0.45 -3.73 18.22
CA ILE A 76 -0.54 -3.53 16.76
C ILE A 76 -0.36 -2.04 16.42
N THR A 77 -1.01 -1.16 17.17
CA THR A 77 -0.91 0.30 16.97
C THR A 77 0.52 0.78 17.23
N PHE A 78 1.15 0.31 18.30
CA PHE A 78 2.54 0.64 18.61
C PHE A 78 3.50 0.16 17.52
N ALA A 79 3.35 -1.09 17.06
CA ALA A 79 4.16 -1.61 15.96
C ALA A 79 4.01 -0.77 14.68
N LYS A 80 2.79 -0.35 14.34
CA LYS A 80 2.53 0.56 13.20
C LYS A 80 3.23 1.91 13.35
N MET A 81 3.40 2.40 14.58
CA MET A 81 4.09 3.65 14.88
C MET A 81 5.61 3.53 14.82
N ILE A 82 6.19 2.33 15.01
CA ILE A 82 7.65 2.14 14.94
C ILE A 82 8.13 1.97 13.50
N VAL A 83 7.38 1.23 12.67
CA VAL A 83 7.86 0.72 11.37
C VAL A 83 8.06 1.81 10.31
N LYS A 84 7.17 2.82 10.25
CA LYS A 84 7.19 3.80 9.15
C LYS A 84 6.96 5.22 9.66
N LYS A 85 7.81 6.14 9.20
CA LYS A 85 7.61 7.59 9.36
C LYS A 85 6.36 8.02 8.60
N LYS A 86 5.41 8.63 9.32
CA LYS A 86 4.15 9.14 8.79
C LYS A 86 4.03 10.63 9.11
N ASN A 87 3.34 11.36 8.23
CA ASN A 87 3.06 12.79 8.42
C ASN A 87 1.77 13.03 9.22
N SER A 88 0.88 12.04 9.26
CA SER A 88 -0.39 12.08 9.98
C SER A 88 -0.54 10.89 10.92
N TYR A 89 -1.23 11.12 12.04
CA TYR A 89 -1.49 10.13 13.08
C TYR A 89 -3.00 10.07 13.34
N THR A 90 -3.50 8.85 13.48
CA THR A 90 -4.87 8.55 13.88
C THR A 90 -5.10 8.87 15.36
N GLU A 91 -6.34 9.05 15.79
CA GLU A 91 -6.64 9.35 17.21
C GLU A 91 -6.11 8.28 18.18
N LYS A 92 -6.15 7.00 17.78
CA LYS A 92 -5.58 5.88 18.56
C LYS A 92 -4.06 6.01 18.72
N GLU A 93 -3.36 6.36 17.64
CA GLU A 93 -1.90 6.58 17.66
C GLU A 93 -1.53 7.83 18.49
N LYS A 94 -2.34 8.90 18.41
CA LYS A 94 -2.15 10.11 19.23
C LYS A 94 -2.31 9.81 20.72
N ALA A 95 -3.42 9.16 21.10
CA ALA A 95 -3.69 8.77 22.48
C ALA A 95 -2.59 7.86 23.03
N MET A 96 -2.15 6.88 22.24
CA MET A 96 -1.03 6.00 22.61
C MET A 96 0.26 6.79 22.83
N ALA A 97 0.63 7.69 21.92
CA ALA A 97 1.83 8.49 22.04
C ALA A 97 1.80 9.42 23.26
N LEU A 98 0.65 10.02 23.54
CA LEU A 98 0.43 10.86 24.72
C LEU A 98 0.54 10.04 26.00
N ASN A 99 -0.06 8.85 26.06
CA ASN A 99 0.02 7.96 27.22
C ASN A 99 1.46 7.50 27.48
N MET A 100 2.19 7.08 26.45
CA MET A 100 3.60 6.69 26.58
C MET A 100 4.46 7.86 27.10
N ASN A 101 4.28 9.05 26.54
CA ASN A 101 5.01 10.24 26.98
C ASN A 101 4.60 10.68 28.39
N TYR A 102 3.35 10.47 28.79
CA TYR A 102 2.86 10.73 30.15
C TYR A 102 3.51 9.79 31.16
N MET A 103 3.62 8.49 30.83
CA MET A 103 4.26 7.50 31.70
C MET A 103 5.75 7.77 31.89
N SER A 104 6.48 8.07 30.81
CA SER A 104 7.89 8.45 30.91
C SER A 104 8.35 9.24 29.68
N THR A 105 8.66 10.52 29.89
CA THR A 105 9.25 11.38 28.87
C THR A 105 10.65 10.93 28.48
N LYS A 106 11.44 10.42 29.44
CA LYS A 106 12.80 9.92 29.21
C LYS A 106 12.78 8.70 28.29
N ALA A 107 11.93 7.72 28.59
CA ALA A 107 11.81 6.52 27.76
C ALA A 107 11.26 6.86 26.36
N TYR A 108 10.31 7.80 26.27
CA TYR A 108 9.76 8.25 25.00
C TYR A 108 10.84 8.88 24.11
N ASN A 109 11.67 9.77 24.66
CA ASN A 109 12.76 10.39 23.91
C ASN A 109 13.82 9.35 23.50
N PHE A 110 14.17 8.42 24.39
CA PHE A 110 15.10 7.33 24.06
C PHE A 110 14.58 6.48 22.88
N MET A 111 13.32 6.05 22.92
CA MET A 111 12.70 5.28 21.82
C MET A 111 12.70 6.05 20.49
N ARG A 112 12.53 7.36 20.55
CA ARG A 112 12.42 8.20 19.37
C ARG A 112 13.77 8.58 18.78
N ASP A 113 14.66 9.09 19.62
CA ASP A 113 15.90 9.75 19.21
C ASP A 113 17.04 8.72 19.14
N ASP A 114 17.12 7.77 20.09
CA ASP A 114 18.19 6.76 20.13
C ASP A 114 17.82 5.49 19.35
N LEU A 115 16.59 4.97 19.52
CA LEU A 115 16.12 3.80 18.73
C LEU A 115 15.58 4.20 17.34
N GLY A 116 15.44 5.49 17.06
CA GLY A 116 15.01 6.00 15.76
C GLY A 116 13.56 5.68 15.39
N PHE A 117 12.69 5.37 16.36
CA PHE A 117 11.30 5.04 16.08
C PHE A 117 10.56 6.22 15.46
N ALA A 118 9.57 5.93 14.62
CA ALA A 118 8.74 6.92 13.94
C ALA A 118 7.67 7.55 14.85
N LEU A 119 8.08 7.96 16.05
CA LEU A 119 7.22 8.58 17.05
C LEU A 119 7.08 10.11 16.84
N PRO A 120 5.91 10.69 17.16
CA PRO A 120 5.67 12.14 17.14
C PRO A 120 6.73 12.96 17.88
N HIS A 121 7.02 14.17 17.41
CA HIS A 121 7.91 15.07 18.13
C HIS A 121 7.24 15.61 19.40
N LYS A 122 8.03 15.93 20.44
CA LYS A 122 7.53 16.56 21.68
C LYS A 122 6.66 17.80 21.43
N LYS A 123 7.04 18.64 20.46
CA LYS A 123 6.24 19.82 20.04
C LYS A 123 4.86 19.41 19.49
N THR A 124 4.81 18.34 18.70
CA THR A 124 3.57 17.78 18.17
C THR A 124 2.69 17.24 19.28
N LEU A 125 3.28 16.52 20.24
CA LEU A 125 2.55 16.01 21.41
C LEU A 125 1.94 17.13 22.25
N LEU A 126 2.69 18.21 22.51
CA LEU A 126 2.19 19.36 23.27
C LEU A 126 0.96 19.98 22.59
N ARG A 127 0.94 20.06 21.26
CA ARG A 127 -0.21 20.56 20.50
C ARG A 127 -1.44 19.66 20.58
N TRP A 128 -1.26 18.35 20.76
CA TRP A 128 -2.36 17.40 20.90
C TRP A 128 -2.91 17.29 22.32
N ARG A 129 -2.23 17.86 23.31
CA ARG A 129 -2.73 17.83 24.68
C ARG A 129 -4.05 18.62 24.73
N PRO A 130 -5.11 18.05 25.33
CA PRO A 130 -6.32 18.81 25.54
C PRO A 130 -5.99 20.01 26.42
N ILE A 131 -6.51 21.18 26.04
CA ILE A 131 -6.44 22.38 26.87
C ILE A 131 -7.30 22.09 28.09
N ARG A 132 -6.67 21.76 29.20
CA ARG A 132 -7.35 21.71 30.49
C ARG A 132 -7.46 23.15 30.96
N TYR A 133 -8.65 23.73 30.87
CA TYR A 133 -8.96 24.96 31.59
C TYR A 133 -8.96 24.60 33.06
N VAL A 134 -7.86 24.91 33.75
CA VAL A 134 -7.77 24.74 35.20
C VAL A 134 -8.36 26.00 35.79
N CYS A 135 -9.57 25.91 36.36
CA CYS A 135 -10.12 27.01 37.14
C CYS A 135 -9.19 27.25 38.34
N PRO A 136 -8.80 28.50 38.62
CA PRO A 136 -8.07 28.80 39.84
C PRO A 136 -8.96 28.49 41.05
N GLY A 137 -8.48 27.64 41.97
CA GLY A 137 -9.23 27.18 43.14
C GLY A 137 -8.89 25.73 43.52
N ILE A 138 -9.50 25.24 44.59
CA ILE A 138 -9.49 23.81 44.95
C ILE A 138 -10.69 23.17 44.26
N ASP A 139 -10.45 22.05 43.56
CA ASP A 139 -11.50 21.29 42.88
C ASP A 139 -12.41 20.61 43.91
N GLU A 140 -13.69 20.95 43.91
CA GLU A 140 -14.69 20.43 44.87
C GLU A 140 -14.84 18.91 44.82
N ASN A 141 -14.41 18.26 43.72
CA ASN A 141 -14.48 16.80 43.57
C ASN A 141 -13.33 16.04 44.29
N PHE A 142 -12.42 16.76 44.94
CA PHE A 142 -11.29 16.18 45.70
C PHE A 142 -11.38 16.46 47.21
N LEU A 143 -12.53 16.93 47.70
CA LEU A 143 -12.92 17.01 49.12
C LEU A 143 -13.90 15.87 49.46
#